data_AF-A0A6M2A2Z6-F1
#
_entry.id   AF-A0A6M2A2Z6-F1
#
_cell.length_a   1.000
_cell.length_b   1.000
_cell.length_c   1.000
_cell.angle_alpha   90.00
_cell.angle_beta   90.00
_cell.angle_gamma   90.00
#
_symmetry.space_group_name_H-M   'P 1'
#
loop_
_entity.id
_entity.type
_entity.pdbx_description
1 polymer ?
#
loop_
_entity_poly.entity_id
_entity_poly.type
_entity_poly.pdbx_seq_one_letter_code
_entity_poly.pdbx_strand_id
1 'polypeptide(L)' 'MTEKKSEEIIRRPKRWSAARKMEVVVHYLRGESLDHLSREIGVAASQIEKWHQKALKDIYQTRP' A
#
# COMPACT_ATOMS: atom_id res chain seq x y z
N MET A 1 -26.79 7.81 31.09
CA MET A 1 -25.83 8.69 30.38
C MET A 1 -24.69 7.83 29.85
N THR A 2 -24.88 7.34 28.64
CA THR A 2 -24.07 6.32 27.96
C THR A 2 -23.20 6.99 26.90
N GLU A 3 -22.01 7.47 27.23
CA GLU A 3 -21.08 7.94 26.17
C GLU A 3 -19.63 8.02 26.70
N LYS A 4 -19.03 6.89 27.07
CA LYS A 4 -17.58 6.80 27.36
C LYS A 4 -16.96 5.57 26.68
N LYS A 5 -17.30 5.31 25.42
CA LYS A 5 -16.77 4.18 24.64
C LYS A 5 -16.30 4.59 23.24
N SER A 6 -15.84 5.82 23.06
CA SER A 6 -15.43 6.36 21.76
C SER A 6 -13.99 6.87 21.72
N GLU A 7 -13.29 7.00 22.85
CA GLU A 7 -11.93 7.58 22.88
C GLU A 7 -10.78 6.57 22.80
N GLU A 8 -11.07 5.28 22.76
CA GLU A 8 -10.03 4.25 22.61
C GLU A 8 -10.18 3.50 21.28
N ILE A 9 -10.33 4.26 20.18
CA ILE A 9 -9.95 3.73 18.87
C ILE A 9 -8.42 3.65 18.90
N ILE A 10 -7.92 2.55 19.47
CA ILE A 10 -6.53 2.09 19.39
C ILE A 10 -6.00 2.53 18.03
N ARG A 11 -4.99 3.42 18.02
CA ARG A 11 -4.27 3.83 16.82
C ARG A 11 -3.52 2.61 16.28
N ARG A 12 -4.25 1.61 15.78
CA ARG A 12 -3.68 0.49 15.05
C ARG A 12 -2.95 1.14 13.88
N PRO A 13 -1.64 0.85 13.68
CA PRO A 13 -0.95 1.38 12.52
C PRO A 13 -1.79 1.03 11.30
N LYS A 14 -2.14 2.02 10.47
CA LYS A 14 -2.91 1.82 9.23
C LYS A 14 -2.16 0.77 8.40
N ARG A 15 -2.56 -0.49 8.53
CA ARG A 15 -1.91 -1.62 7.88
C ARG A 15 -2.31 -1.57 6.41
N TRP A 16 -1.32 -1.45 5.55
CA TRP A 16 -1.50 -1.64 4.13
C TRP A 16 -1.80 -3.12 3.87
N SER A 17 -3.04 -3.42 3.46
CA SER A 17 -3.43 -4.76 3.02
C SER A 17 -2.68 -5.14 1.74
N ALA A 18 -2.52 -6.44 1.49
CA ALA A 18 -1.86 -6.92 0.27
C ALA A 18 -2.58 -6.43 -0.99
N ALA A 19 -3.92 -6.45 -0.98
CA ALA A 19 -4.75 -5.93 -2.07
C ALA A 19 -4.43 -4.45 -2.37
N ARG A 20 -4.39 -3.60 -1.33
CA ARG A 20 -4.15 -2.17 -1.52
C ARG A 20 -2.73 -1.86 -2.00
N LYS A 21 -1.73 -2.66 -1.60
CA LYS A 21 -0.37 -2.54 -2.15
C LYS A 21 -0.35 -2.93 -3.63
N MET A 22 -1.09 -3.97 -4.01
CA MET A 22 -1.17 -4.44 -5.39
C MET A 22 -1.85 -3.41 -6.30
N GLU A 23 -2.91 -2.74 -5.83
CA GLU A 23 -3.53 -1.64 -6.57
C GLU A 23 -2.50 -0.57 -6.93
N VAL A 24 -1.71 -0.09 -5.97
CA VAL A 24 -0.66 0.91 -6.20
C VAL A 24 0.38 0.41 -7.22
N VAL A 25 0.78 -0.87 -7.14
CA VAL A 25 1.71 -1.46 -8.11
C VAL A 25 1.12 -1.52 -9.51
N VAL A 26 -0.18 -1.83 -9.64
CA VAL A 26 -0.88 -1.83 -10.94
C VAL A 26 -0.95 -0.43 -11.53
N HIS A 27 -1.21 0.60 -10.73
CA HIS A 27 -1.17 2.00 -11.18
C HIS A 27 0.23 2.38 -11.70
N TYR A 28 1.27 2.01 -10.95
CA TYR A 28 2.65 2.22 -11.39
C TYR A 28 2.96 1.48 -12.72
N LEU A 29 2.54 0.22 -12.86
CA LEU A 29 2.72 -0.56 -14.09
C LEU A 29 1.97 0.00 -15.31
N ARG A 30 0.90 0.78 -15.09
CA ARG A 30 0.17 1.49 -16.16
C ARG A 30 0.88 2.78 -16.63
N GLY A 31 1.98 3.16 -15.98
CA GLY A 31 2.79 4.32 -16.33
C GLY A 31 2.59 5.54 -15.43
N GLU A 32 1.84 5.42 -14.33
CA GLU A 32 1.79 6.49 -13.32
C GLU A 32 3.14 6.63 -12.61
N SER A 33 3.55 7.86 -12.31
CA SER A 33 4.84 8.10 -11.65
C SER A 33 4.79 7.76 -10.15
N LEU A 34 5.91 7.24 -9.63
CA LEU A 34 6.04 6.95 -8.19
C LEU A 34 5.89 8.21 -7.33
N ASP A 35 6.36 9.36 -7.81
CA ASP A 35 6.20 10.65 -7.12
C ASP A 35 4.74 11.06 -6.98
N HIS A 36 3.95 10.87 -8.04
CA HIS A 36 2.51 11.16 -8.00
C HIS A 36 1.80 10.26 -7.00
N LEU A 37 2.00 8.94 -7.12
CA LEU A 37 1.43 7.95 -6.21
C LEU A 37 1.85 8.19 -4.76
N SER A 38 3.12 8.53 -4.54
CA SER A 38 3.70 8.81 -3.22
C SER A 38 3.00 9.99 -2.53
N ARG A 39 2.77 11.08 -3.28
CA ARG A 39 2.07 12.26 -2.77
C ARG A 39 0.59 11.98 -2.49
N GLU A 40 -0.05 11.21 -3.35
CA GLU A 40 -1.46 10.86 -3.22
C GLU A 40 -1.74 9.97 -1.99
N ILE A 41 -0.93 8.91 -1.81
CA ILE A 41 -1.17 7.93 -0.75
C ILE A 41 -0.38 8.19 0.54
N GLY A 42 0.52 9.18 0.53
CA GLY A 42 1.35 9.54 1.67
C GLY A 42 2.41 8.48 2.03
N VAL A 43 2.88 7.72 1.05
CA VAL A 43 3.91 6.67 1.23
C VAL A 43 5.08 7.00 0.34
N ALA A 44 6.29 6.98 0.88
CA ALA A 44 7.50 7.28 0.12
C ALA A 44 7.61 6.42 -1.16
N ALA A 45 8.02 7.03 -2.26
CA ALA A 45 8.27 6.36 -3.54
C ALA A 45 9.16 5.10 -3.39
N SER A 46 10.18 5.15 -2.55
CA SER A 46 11.05 4.00 -2.25
C SER A 46 10.33 2.81 -1.62
N GLN A 47 9.24 3.04 -0.88
CA GLN A 47 8.41 2.00 -0.30
C GLN A 47 7.43 1.42 -1.33
N ILE A 48 6.92 2.26 -2.24
CA ILE A 48 6.11 1.81 -3.38
C ILE A 48 6.96 0.93 -4.31
N GLU A 49 8.20 1.36 -4.59
CA GLU A 49 9.14 0.59 -5.40
C GLU A 49 9.42 -0.79 -4.79
N LYS A 50 9.58 -0.89 -3.45
CA LYS A 50 9.69 -2.20 -2.79
C LYS A 50 8.48 -3.09 -2.99
N TRP A 51 7.26 -2.53 -3.01
CA TRP A 51 6.05 -3.31 -3.30
C TRP A 51 6.04 -3.79 -4.75
N HIS A 52 6.46 -2.93 -5.68
CA HIS A 52 6.57 -3.28 -7.09
C HIS A 52 7.57 -4.41 -7.33
N GLN A 53 8.79 -4.30 -6.77
CA GLN A 53 9.81 -5.35 -6.88
C GLN A 53 9.34 -6.68 -6.28
N LYS A 54 8.64 -6.64 -5.14
CA LYS A 54 8.07 -7.85 -4.54
C LYS A 54 6.99 -8.47 -5.42
N ALA A 55 6.07 -7.67 -5.95
CA ALA A 55 5.01 -8.16 -6.83
C ALA A 55 5.57 -8.78 -8.11
N LEU A 56 6.58 -8.15 -8.73
CA LEU A 56 7.28 -8.72 -9.87
C LEU A 56 7.96 -10.04 -9.52
N LYS A 57 8.68 -10.11 -8.40
CA LYS A 57 9.30 -11.35 -7.95
C LYS A 57 8.27 -12.46 -7.77
N ASP A 58 7.14 -12.17 -7.13
CA ASP A 58 6.06 -13.15 -6.94
C ASP A 58 5.51 -13.63 -8.30
N ILE A 59 5.37 -12.76 -9.30
CA ILE A 59 4.96 -13.12 -10.66
C ILE A 59 6.00 -14.02 -11.35
N TYR A 60 7.29 -13.67 -11.25
CA TYR A 60 8.37 -14.44 -11.88
C TYR A 60 8.63 -15.78 -11.18
N GLN A 61 8.37 -15.86 -9.88
CA GLN A 61 8.63 -17.02 -9.04
C GLN A 61 7.42 -17.97 -9.00
N THR A 62 6.22 -17.47 -9.24
CA THR A 62 5.02 -18.28 -9.50
C THR A 62 4.96 -18.68 -10.98
N ARG A 63 5.95 -19.47 -11.43
CA ARG A 63 5.78 -20.30 -12.63
C ARG A 63 5.34 -21.70 -12.19
N PRO A 64 4.37 -22.34 -12.85
CA PRO A 64 4.07 -23.75 -12.62
C PRO A 64 5.26 -24.64 -12.98
#